data_AF-A0A7C5QBQ7-F1
#
_entry.id   AF-A0A7C5QBQ7-F1
#
_cell.length_a   1.000
_cell.length_b   1.000
_cell.length_c   1.000
_cell.angle_alpha   90.00
_cell.angle_beta   90.00
_cell.angle_gamma   90.00
#
_symmetry.space_group_name_H-M   'P 1'
#
loop_
_entity.id
_entity.type
_entity.pdbx_description
1 polymer ?
#
loop_
_entity_poly.entity_id
_entity_poly.type
_entity_poly.pdbx_seq_one_letter_code
_entity_poly.pdbx_strand_id
1 'polypeptide(L)'
;MIKQRFIIVCGKGGVGRTSVACALATALAKRGNRTLIATSDSSSRRLSALLGKKINTNITVVGENLWAVNVDPVESVKEYILMTLKLRSIQNLLTGTAFMQSFITSIPGIAEWAVIGKVTWHLIERKKGNYVYDKVILDAPATGHSFSLLKIPLYINKVIHSGPLHEIAKERWTIISDGFTTGIAVVVVPEEMVITETFEFLKNINSSLSIPVITVFVNRVIPPLFDKEEVDYLKEIKNHDEGGEVDAALFRIMRTEIQRRQIDRLKDKFKLVIIPDNMGSEFIPDGFGSMVEVVGDWLDNKNGNVY
;
A
#
# COMPACT_ATOMS: atom_id res chain seq x y z
N MET A 1 -3.38 -2.92 17.60
CA MET A 1 -2.89 -1.56 17.27
C MET A 1 -1.51 -1.61 16.59
N ILE A 2 -1.36 -0.95 15.44
CA ILE A 2 -0.08 -0.84 14.71
C ILE A 2 0.88 0.08 15.47
N LYS A 3 2.06 -0.45 15.86
CA LYS A 3 3.07 0.32 16.59
C LYS A 3 3.96 1.14 15.66
N GLN A 4 4.29 0.58 14.50
CA GLN A 4 5.14 1.18 13.48
C GLN A 4 4.64 2.56 13.07
N ARG A 5 5.57 3.50 12.90
CA ARG A 5 5.29 4.85 12.41
C ARG A 5 5.32 4.91 10.89
N PHE A 6 6.17 4.12 10.26
CA PHE A 6 6.26 4.01 8.81
C PHE A 6 5.60 2.72 8.34
N ILE A 7 4.53 2.86 7.56
CA ILE A 7 3.75 1.72 7.06
C ILE A 7 3.85 1.73 5.54
N ILE A 8 4.44 0.68 4.99
CA ILE A 8 4.56 0.51 3.54
C ILE A 8 3.46 -0.42 3.08
N VAL A 9 2.55 0.09 2.25
CA VAL A 9 1.45 -0.70 1.69
C VAL A 9 1.89 -1.22 0.34
N CYS A 10 2.00 -2.55 0.23
CA CYS A 10 2.48 -3.26 -0.97
C CYS A 10 1.37 -4.13 -1.56
N GLY A 11 1.46 -4.45 -2.84
CA GLY A 11 0.52 -5.36 -3.52
C GLY A 11 0.76 -5.38 -5.03
N LYS A 12 0.31 -6.43 -5.70
CA LYS A 12 0.34 -6.52 -7.17
C LYS A 12 -0.49 -5.38 -7.77
N GLY A 13 -0.19 -4.98 -9.02
CA GLY A 13 -1.02 -4.02 -9.75
C GLY A 13 -2.48 -4.48 -9.82
N GLY A 14 -3.43 -3.57 -9.56
CA GLY A 14 -4.87 -3.84 -9.71
C GLY A 14 -5.59 -4.44 -8.50
N VAL A 15 -4.88 -4.88 -7.45
CA VAL A 15 -5.48 -5.51 -6.25
C VAL A 15 -6.21 -4.54 -5.30
N GLY A 16 -6.21 -3.24 -5.60
CA GLY A 16 -6.84 -2.20 -4.77
C GLY A 16 -5.95 -1.60 -3.69
N ARG A 17 -4.62 -1.74 -3.81
CA ARG A 17 -3.62 -1.22 -2.88
C ARG A 17 -3.84 0.24 -2.45
N THR A 18 -4.02 1.16 -3.40
CA THR A 18 -4.29 2.59 -3.10
C THR A 18 -5.57 2.79 -2.30
N SER A 19 -6.63 2.04 -2.60
CA SER A 19 -7.88 2.12 -1.85
C SER A 19 -7.70 1.68 -0.40
N VAL A 20 -7.02 0.55 -0.19
CA VAL A 20 -6.72 0.02 1.15
C VAL A 20 -5.75 0.93 1.91
N ALA A 21 -4.71 1.47 1.25
CA ALA A 21 -3.79 2.44 1.84
C ALA A 21 -4.53 3.71 2.31
N CYS A 22 -5.44 4.22 1.49
CA CYS A 22 -6.28 5.37 1.82
C CYS A 22 -7.24 5.05 2.98
N ALA A 23 -7.85 3.86 2.98
CA ALA A 23 -8.74 3.42 4.05
C ALA A 23 -7.98 3.30 5.38
N LEU A 24 -6.78 2.71 5.37
CA LEU A 24 -5.90 2.62 6.53
C LEU A 24 -5.49 4.00 7.04
N ALA A 25 -5.12 4.92 6.16
CA ALA A 25 -4.75 6.28 6.54
C ALA A 25 -5.92 7.02 7.20
N THR A 26 -7.10 6.92 6.60
CA THR A 26 -8.34 7.51 7.11
C THR A 26 -8.72 6.91 8.47
N ALA A 27 -8.63 5.59 8.62
CA ALA A 27 -8.95 4.90 9.86
C ALA A 27 -7.98 5.27 11.00
N LEU A 28 -6.68 5.45 10.72
CA LEU A 28 -5.69 5.91 11.71
C LEU A 28 -5.92 7.38 12.11
N ALA A 29 -6.24 8.24 11.15
CA ALA A 29 -6.56 9.65 11.40
C ALA A 29 -7.82 9.83 12.25
N LYS A 30 -8.88 9.06 11.97
CA LYS A 30 -10.10 9.01 12.81
C LYS A 30 -9.82 8.54 14.26
N ARG A 31 -8.68 7.90 14.50
CA ARG A 31 -8.19 7.48 15.84
C ARG A 31 -7.18 8.46 16.44
N GLY A 32 -7.16 9.71 15.94
CA GLY A 32 -6.33 10.79 16.46
C GLY A 32 -4.86 10.78 16.04
N ASN A 33 -4.43 9.85 15.17
CA ASN A 33 -3.05 9.84 14.69
C ASN A 33 -2.87 10.89 13.61
N ARG A 34 -1.88 11.78 13.74
CA ARG A 34 -1.51 12.70 12.66
C ARG A 34 -0.89 11.89 11.52
N THR A 35 -1.65 11.66 10.48
CA THR A 35 -1.35 10.65 9.46
C THR A 35 -1.07 11.30 8.11
N LEU A 36 0.09 11.02 7.53
CA LEU A 36 0.42 11.36 6.15
C LEU A 36 0.29 10.11 5.26
N ILE A 37 -0.48 10.20 4.16
CA ILE A 37 -0.42 9.23 3.07
C ILE A 37 0.37 9.80 1.88
N ALA A 38 1.44 9.11 1.52
CA ALA A 38 2.26 9.40 0.36
C ALA A 38 1.97 8.36 -0.73
N THR A 39 1.73 8.82 -1.95
CA THR A 39 1.54 7.97 -3.14
C THR A 39 2.53 8.34 -4.22
N SER A 40 2.84 7.41 -5.12
CA SER A 40 3.53 7.74 -6.38
C SER A 40 2.52 8.12 -7.48
N ASP A 41 3.01 8.78 -8.53
CA ASP A 41 2.22 9.55 -9.51
C ASP A 41 1.09 8.75 -10.18
N SER A 42 1.35 7.49 -10.57
CA SER A 42 0.32 6.64 -11.21
C SER A 42 -0.95 6.43 -10.38
N SER A 43 -0.86 6.61 -9.06
CA SER A 43 -1.94 6.39 -8.10
C SER A 43 -2.54 7.68 -7.52
N SER A 44 -1.94 8.85 -7.81
CA SER A 44 -2.37 10.16 -7.30
C SER A 44 -3.81 10.53 -7.69
N ARG A 45 -4.21 10.22 -8.92
CA ARG A 45 -5.58 10.44 -9.42
C ARG A 45 -6.61 9.60 -8.65
N ARG A 46 -6.27 8.34 -8.35
CA ARG A 46 -7.14 7.45 -7.58
C ARG A 46 -7.24 7.91 -6.14
N LEU A 47 -6.12 8.27 -5.52
CA LEU A 47 -6.11 8.84 -4.17
C LEU A 47 -6.95 10.13 -4.09
N SER A 48 -6.82 11.00 -5.10
CA SER A 48 -7.61 12.23 -5.19
C SER A 48 -9.11 11.99 -5.27
N ALA A 49 -9.53 10.99 -6.07
CA ALA A 49 -10.92 10.60 -6.19
C ALA A 49 -11.48 10.06 -4.86
N LEU A 50 -10.74 9.20 -4.17
CA LEU A 50 -11.15 8.61 -2.89
C LEU A 50 -11.25 9.66 -1.77
N LEU A 51 -10.37 10.67 -1.77
CA LEU A 51 -10.34 11.72 -0.76
C LEU A 51 -11.20 12.94 -1.11
N GLY A 52 -11.82 12.97 -2.30
CA GLY A 52 -12.60 14.11 -2.79
C GLY A 52 -11.78 15.41 -2.96
N LYS A 53 -10.45 15.32 -3.02
CA LYS A 53 -9.53 16.47 -3.07
C LYS A 53 -8.38 16.19 -4.02
N LYS A 54 -8.00 17.17 -4.83
CA LYS A 54 -6.85 17.05 -5.75
C LYS A 54 -5.55 16.96 -4.95
N ILE A 55 -4.85 15.84 -5.06
CA ILE A 55 -3.56 15.61 -4.41
C ILE A 55 -2.42 15.91 -5.39
N ASN A 56 -1.58 16.87 -5.03
CA ASN A 56 -0.43 17.30 -5.83
C ASN A 56 0.89 16.96 -5.12
N THR A 57 2.00 17.50 -5.63
CA THR A 57 3.35 17.33 -5.06
C THR A 57 3.58 18.03 -3.73
N ASN A 58 2.72 18.99 -3.38
CA ASN A 58 2.68 19.65 -2.08
C ASN A 58 1.73 18.91 -1.12
N ILE A 59 2.09 18.91 0.16
CA ILE A 59 1.26 18.38 1.25
C ILE A 59 -0.11 19.06 1.23
N THR A 60 -1.16 18.25 1.16
CA THR A 60 -2.56 18.68 1.12
C THR A 60 -3.28 18.21 2.37
N VAL A 61 -3.95 19.11 3.09
CA VAL A 61 -4.82 18.75 4.23
C VAL A 61 -6.13 18.18 3.68
N VAL A 62 -6.36 16.90 3.90
CA VAL A 62 -7.51 16.20 3.31
C VAL A 62 -8.62 15.96 4.31
N GLY A 63 -8.30 15.82 5.60
CA GLY A 63 -9.26 15.72 6.69
C GLY A 63 -8.63 16.08 8.03
N GLU A 64 -9.39 15.91 9.11
CA GLU A 64 -8.85 16.04 10.46
C GLU A 64 -7.76 14.98 10.69
N ASN A 65 -6.58 15.43 11.11
CA ASN A 65 -5.40 14.57 11.29
C ASN A 65 -4.96 13.78 10.04
N LEU A 66 -5.41 14.15 8.84
CA LEU A 66 -5.06 13.45 7.60
C LEU A 66 -4.50 14.40 6.54
N TRP A 67 -3.31 14.07 6.09
CA TRP A 67 -2.59 14.76 5.02
C TRP A 67 -2.28 13.78 3.90
N ALA A 68 -2.20 14.29 2.67
CA ALA A 68 -1.83 13.52 1.51
C ALA A 68 -0.82 14.25 0.64
N VAL A 69 0.06 13.49 -0.02
CA VAL A 69 1.04 14.02 -0.98
C VAL A 69 1.29 13.05 -2.12
N ASN A 70 1.38 13.58 -3.34
CA ASN A 70 1.90 12.86 -4.49
C ASN A 70 3.42 13.01 -4.54
N VAL A 71 4.14 11.93 -4.24
CA VAL A 71 5.59 11.86 -4.39
C VAL A 71 5.89 11.46 -5.84
N ASP A 72 5.75 12.44 -6.73
CA ASP A 72 6.11 12.29 -8.13
C ASP A 72 7.62 12.04 -8.27
N PRO A 73 8.06 10.97 -8.97
CA PRO A 73 9.47 10.66 -9.10
C PRO A 73 10.30 11.77 -9.77
N VAL A 74 9.75 12.43 -10.80
CA VAL A 74 10.47 13.45 -11.56
C VAL A 74 10.71 14.70 -10.71
N GLU A 75 9.66 15.21 -10.08
CA GLU A 75 9.76 16.35 -9.17
C GLU A 75 10.57 16.02 -7.93
N SER A 76 10.50 14.79 -7.41
CA SER A 76 11.32 14.39 -6.25
C SER A 76 12.82 14.40 -6.59
N VAL A 77 13.22 13.92 -7.77
CA VAL A 77 14.62 13.98 -8.22
C VAL A 77 15.06 15.42 -8.41
N LYS A 78 14.20 16.26 -8.99
CA LYS A 78 14.47 17.70 -9.14
C LYS A 78 14.68 18.39 -7.79
N GLU A 79 13.79 18.17 -6.83
CA GLU A 79 13.92 18.68 -5.46
C GLU A 79 15.25 18.21 -4.83
N TYR A 80 15.57 16.92 -4.96
CA TYR A 80 16.82 16.36 -4.44
C TYR A 80 18.07 17.01 -5.05
N ILE A 81 18.11 17.20 -6.37
CA ILE A 81 19.21 17.86 -7.07
C ILE A 81 19.35 19.31 -6.58
N LEU A 82 18.25 20.05 -6.48
CA LEU A 82 18.24 21.44 -6.01
C LEU A 82 18.75 21.55 -4.56
N MET A 83 18.34 20.65 -3.69
CA MET A 83 18.78 20.59 -2.29
C MET A 83 20.28 20.25 -2.18
N THR A 84 20.76 19.31 -2.99
CA THR A 84 22.13 18.79 -2.88
C THR A 84 23.14 19.70 -3.55
N LEU A 85 22.85 20.20 -4.75
CA LEU A 85 23.80 20.97 -5.53
C LEU A 85 23.86 22.45 -5.12
N LYS A 86 22.82 23.03 -4.49
CA LYS A 86 22.76 24.46 -4.08
C LYS A 86 23.15 25.49 -5.16
N LEU A 87 23.25 25.08 -6.42
CA LEU A 87 23.69 25.91 -7.54
C LEU A 87 22.47 26.51 -8.21
N ARG A 88 22.22 27.81 -7.96
CA ARG A 88 21.19 28.60 -8.66
C ARG A 88 21.34 28.52 -10.19
N SER A 89 22.57 28.30 -10.67
CA SER A 89 22.94 28.18 -12.09
C SER A 89 22.37 26.96 -12.82
N ILE A 90 21.87 25.93 -12.12
CA ILE A 90 21.32 24.71 -12.74
C ILE A 90 19.77 24.72 -12.76
N GLN A 91 19.13 25.72 -12.13
CA GLN A 91 17.65 25.81 -12.07
C GLN A 91 17.00 25.80 -13.47
N ASN A 92 17.60 26.50 -14.44
CA ASN A 92 17.09 26.59 -15.82
C ASN A 92 17.27 25.28 -16.63
N LEU A 93 18.16 24.38 -16.21
CA LEU A 93 18.32 23.06 -16.84
C LEU A 93 17.28 22.07 -16.29
N LEU A 94 16.88 22.25 -15.03
CA LEU A 94 15.91 21.41 -14.33
C LEU A 94 14.44 21.78 -14.60
N THR A 95 14.18 22.82 -15.41
CA THR A 95 12.83 23.16 -15.87
C THR A 95 12.36 22.28 -17.04
N GLY A 96 13.27 21.62 -17.76
CA GLY A 96 12.94 20.76 -18.89
C GLY A 96 12.51 19.36 -18.46
N THR A 97 11.24 19.01 -18.67
CA THR A 97 10.69 17.67 -18.36
C THR A 97 11.40 16.55 -19.12
N ALA A 98 11.74 16.78 -20.40
CA ALA A 98 12.45 15.81 -21.24
C ALA A 98 13.88 15.52 -20.73
N PHE A 99 14.62 16.55 -20.30
CA PHE A 99 15.95 16.37 -19.72
C PHE A 99 15.87 15.55 -18.44
N MET A 100 14.93 15.86 -17.56
CA MET A 100 14.74 15.13 -16.30
C MET A 100 14.35 13.67 -16.53
N GLN A 101 13.48 13.38 -17.50
CA GLN A 101 13.14 12.00 -17.88
C GLN A 101 14.38 11.25 -18.41
N SER A 102 15.17 11.88 -19.29
CA SER A 102 16.41 11.29 -19.78
C SER A 102 17.42 11.03 -18.66
N PHE A 103 17.56 11.96 -17.71
CA PHE A 103 18.44 11.81 -16.56
C PHE A 103 18.02 10.66 -15.65
N ILE A 104 16.72 10.56 -15.33
CA ILE A 104 16.17 9.46 -14.53
C ILE A 104 16.37 8.12 -15.22
N THR A 105 16.16 8.07 -16.53
CA THR A 105 16.37 6.85 -17.33
C THR A 105 17.85 6.45 -17.36
N SER A 106 18.76 7.44 -17.27
CA SER A 106 20.21 7.24 -17.34
C SER A 106 20.82 6.79 -16.01
N ILE A 107 20.18 7.07 -14.86
CA ILE A 107 20.67 6.68 -13.53
C ILE A 107 19.65 5.75 -12.88
N PRO A 108 19.84 4.41 -13.01
CA PRO A 108 18.99 3.44 -12.35
C PRO A 108 18.89 3.69 -10.84
N GLY A 109 17.67 3.73 -10.31
CA GLY A 109 17.44 3.89 -8.87
C GLY A 109 17.37 5.33 -8.36
N ILE A 110 17.69 6.35 -9.17
CA ILE A 110 17.66 7.74 -8.68
C ILE A 110 16.24 8.20 -8.32
N ALA A 111 15.24 7.74 -9.08
CA ALA A 111 13.83 7.98 -8.83
C ALA A 111 13.39 7.36 -7.51
N GLU A 112 13.70 6.07 -7.30
CA GLU A 112 13.40 5.34 -6.08
C GLU A 112 14.08 5.98 -4.86
N TRP A 113 15.34 6.40 -5.01
CA TRP A 113 16.09 7.12 -3.98
C TRP A 113 15.39 8.42 -3.58
N ALA A 114 14.99 9.22 -4.58
CA ALA A 114 14.32 10.49 -4.32
C ALA A 114 12.96 10.29 -3.64
N VAL A 115 12.17 9.31 -4.09
CA VAL A 115 10.87 8.97 -3.50
C VAL A 115 11.04 8.51 -2.05
N ILE A 116 11.90 7.52 -1.78
CA ILE A 116 12.10 7.02 -0.42
C ILE A 116 12.70 8.11 0.48
N GLY A 117 13.61 8.92 -0.04
CA GLY A 117 14.21 10.06 0.65
C GLY A 117 13.18 11.09 1.09
N LYS A 118 12.24 11.47 0.20
CA LYS A 118 11.18 12.42 0.51
C LYS A 118 10.18 11.88 1.53
N VAL A 119 9.76 10.62 1.39
CA VAL A 119 8.83 9.98 2.33
C VAL A 119 9.45 9.83 3.72
N THR A 120 10.69 9.36 3.81
CA THR A 120 11.41 9.22 5.07
C THR A 120 11.75 10.57 5.70
N TRP A 121 11.95 11.63 4.91
CA TRP A 121 12.08 13.00 5.42
C TRP A 121 10.81 13.42 6.19
N HIS A 122 9.63 13.21 5.63
CA HIS A 122 8.37 13.49 6.32
C HIS A 122 8.17 12.64 7.59
N LEU A 123 8.70 11.42 7.63
CA LEU A 123 8.66 10.56 8.81
C LEU A 123 9.48 11.13 9.98
N ILE A 124 10.63 11.74 9.70
CA ILE A 124 11.52 12.28 10.73
C ILE A 124 11.32 13.78 10.96
N GLU A 125 10.51 14.44 10.14
CA GLU A 125 10.20 15.86 10.26
C GLU A 125 9.68 16.19 11.67
N ARG A 126 10.28 17.21 12.31
CA ARG A 126 9.92 17.65 13.66
C ARG A 126 9.53 19.12 13.69
N LYS A 127 8.51 19.45 14.49
CA LYS A 127 8.09 20.82 14.79
C LYS A 127 7.92 20.97 16.31
N LYS A 128 8.61 21.95 16.89
CA LYS A 128 8.66 22.18 18.35
C LYS A 128 9.02 20.90 19.14
N GLY A 129 10.04 20.17 18.68
CA GLY A 129 10.54 18.94 19.33
C GLY A 129 9.74 17.66 19.03
N ASN A 130 8.49 17.77 18.56
CA ASN A 130 7.63 16.61 18.26
C ASN A 130 7.67 16.26 16.78
N TYR A 131 7.49 14.98 16.43
CA TYR A 131 7.26 14.59 15.04
C TYR A 131 6.04 15.31 14.49
N VAL A 132 6.09 15.74 13.22
CA VAL A 132 4.95 16.37 12.54
C VAL A 132 3.82 15.35 12.34
N TYR A 133 4.19 14.14 11.90
CA TYR A 133 3.27 13.02 11.70
C TYR A 133 3.58 11.87 12.66
N ASP A 134 2.53 11.31 13.25
CA ASP A 134 2.59 10.11 14.07
C ASP A 134 2.73 8.87 13.19
N LYS A 135 2.02 8.86 12.05
CA LYS A 135 2.02 7.78 11.05
C LYS A 135 2.31 8.34 9.66
N VAL A 136 3.19 7.68 8.92
CA VAL A 136 3.43 7.91 7.49
C VAL A 136 3.16 6.62 6.75
N ILE A 137 2.22 6.66 5.81
CA ILE A 137 1.84 5.55 4.95
C ILE A 137 2.40 5.80 3.57
N LEU A 138 3.14 4.83 3.02
CA LEU A 138 3.54 4.82 1.62
C LEU A 138 2.65 3.85 0.85
N ASP A 139 1.82 4.38 -0.05
CA ASP A 139 1.23 3.62 -1.15
C ASP A 139 2.35 3.33 -2.17
N ALA A 140 3.09 2.25 -1.91
CA ALA A 140 4.31 1.93 -2.63
C ALA A 140 3.99 1.45 -4.07
N PRO A 141 4.92 1.51 -5.04
CA PRO A 141 4.70 0.95 -6.39
C PRO A 141 4.35 -0.55 -6.40
N ALA A 142 4.04 -1.13 -7.56
CA ALA A 142 3.75 -2.58 -7.65
C ALA A 142 4.88 -3.42 -6.99
N THR A 143 4.55 -4.60 -6.45
CA THR A 143 5.43 -5.44 -5.61
C THR A 143 6.89 -5.54 -6.08
N GLY A 144 7.13 -5.78 -7.38
CA GLY A 144 8.49 -5.83 -7.93
C GLY A 144 9.28 -4.52 -7.75
N HIS A 145 8.67 -3.38 -8.02
CA HIS A 145 9.29 -2.06 -7.84
C HIS A 145 9.38 -1.63 -6.38
N SER A 146 8.42 -2.07 -5.55
CA SER A 146 8.46 -1.84 -4.09
C SER A 146 9.71 -2.44 -3.45
N PHE A 147 10.09 -3.67 -3.86
CA PHE A 147 11.29 -4.31 -3.33
C PHE A 147 12.56 -3.53 -3.66
N SER A 148 12.69 -3.09 -4.92
CA SER A 148 13.81 -2.27 -5.38
C SER A 148 13.90 -0.97 -4.58
N LEU A 149 12.77 -0.28 -4.41
CA LEU A 149 12.69 0.99 -3.68
C LEU A 149 13.22 0.87 -2.24
N LEU A 150 12.89 -0.21 -1.53
CA LEU A 150 13.34 -0.42 -0.15
C LEU A 150 14.82 -0.79 -0.02
N LYS A 151 15.43 -1.37 -1.06
CA LYS A 151 16.84 -1.78 -1.05
C LYS A 151 17.82 -0.69 -1.50
N ILE A 152 17.34 0.35 -2.17
CA ILE A 152 18.18 1.42 -2.71
C ILE A 152 19.16 1.99 -1.66
N PRO A 153 18.74 2.33 -0.42
CA PRO A 153 19.67 2.86 0.58
C PRO A 153 20.79 1.86 0.93
N LEU A 154 20.49 0.56 0.99
CA LEU A 154 21.50 -0.49 1.20
C LEU A 154 22.49 -0.55 0.04
N TYR A 155 22.03 -0.48 -1.21
CA TYR A 155 22.92 -0.50 -2.38
C TYR A 155 23.84 0.72 -2.40
N ILE A 156 23.32 1.91 -2.11
CA ILE A 156 24.13 3.13 -2.02
C ILE A 156 25.20 2.98 -0.94
N ASN A 157 24.85 2.48 0.25
CA ASN A 157 25.81 2.25 1.34
C ASN A 157 26.92 1.25 1.00
N LYS A 158 26.66 0.29 0.09
CA LYS A 158 27.66 -0.70 -0.35
C LYS A 158 28.65 -0.15 -1.38
N VAL A 159 28.24 0.84 -2.17
CA VAL A 159 29.06 1.41 -3.24
C VAL A 159 29.80 2.67 -2.76
N ILE A 160 29.09 3.52 -2.04
CA ILE A 160 29.60 4.79 -1.52
C ILE A 160 29.88 4.62 -0.04
N HIS A 161 31.16 4.77 0.36
CA HIS A 161 31.64 4.42 1.69
C HIS A 161 31.82 5.65 2.62
N SER A 162 31.72 6.86 2.09
CA SER A 162 31.91 8.11 2.85
C SER A 162 31.24 9.30 2.17
N GLY A 163 31.10 10.40 2.92
CA GLY A 163 30.53 11.66 2.46
C GLY A 163 29.02 11.79 2.72
N PRO A 164 28.42 12.95 2.38
CA PRO A 164 27.04 13.29 2.78
C PRO A 164 26.00 12.29 2.27
N LEU A 165 26.17 11.76 1.06
CA LEU A 165 25.24 10.77 0.50
C LEU A 165 25.29 9.44 1.25
N HIS A 166 26.47 9.00 1.69
CA HIS A 166 26.61 7.80 2.53
C HIS A 166 25.88 7.98 3.86
N GLU A 167 26.05 9.12 4.53
CA GLU A 167 25.38 9.38 5.81
C GLU A 167 23.85 9.41 5.68
N ILE A 168 23.32 10.05 4.63
CA ILE A 168 21.87 10.04 4.36
C ILE A 168 21.39 8.62 4.06
N ALA A 169 22.11 7.86 3.23
CA ALA A 169 21.74 6.49 2.90
C ALA A 169 21.79 5.55 4.10
N LYS A 170 22.75 5.74 5.02
CA LYS A 170 22.84 5.03 6.30
C LYS A 170 21.68 5.38 7.23
N GLU A 171 21.33 6.66 7.34
CA GLU A 171 20.16 7.11 8.12
C GLU A 171 18.87 6.49 7.57
N ARG A 172 18.64 6.58 6.25
CA ARG A 172 17.44 6.02 5.60
C ARG A 172 17.37 4.50 5.74
N TRP A 173 18.50 3.83 5.58
CA TRP A 173 18.56 2.39 5.79
C TRP A 173 18.20 2.00 7.22
N THR A 174 18.71 2.74 8.22
CA THR A 174 18.42 2.47 9.64
C THR A 174 16.91 2.55 9.92
N ILE A 175 16.24 3.57 9.37
CA ILE A 175 14.79 3.72 9.48
C ILE A 175 14.05 2.55 8.82
N ILE A 176 14.40 2.21 7.58
CA ILE A 176 13.68 1.21 6.77
C ILE A 176 13.86 -0.19 7.35
N SER A 177 15.07 -0.51 7.82
CA SER A 177 15.41 -1.83 8.37
C SER A 177 15.01 -2.02 9.83
N ASP A 178 14.63 -0.94 10.53
CA ASP A 178 14.13 -1.03 11.90
C ASP A 178 12.65 -1.48 11.94
N GLY A 179 12.42 -2.72 12.34
CA GLY A 179 11.08 -3.30 12.48
C GLY A 179 10.21 -2.68 13.57
N PHE A 180 10.77 -1.86 14.48
CA PHE A 180 9.99 -1.07 15.43
C PHE A 180 9.40 0.19 14.80
N THR A 181 10.15 0.82 13.88
CA THR A 181 9.72 2.01 13.16
C THR A 181 8.91 1.67 11.90
N THR A 182 9.35 0.66 11.15
CA THR A 182 8.86 0.33 9.81
C THR A 182 8.17 -1.02 9.78
N GLY A 183 7.05 -1.11 9.07
CA GLY A 183 6.36 -2.38 8.82
C GLY A 183 5.62 -2.38 7.50
N ILE A 184 5.32 -3.57 6.99
CA ILE A 184 4.68 -3.77 5.69
C ILE A 184 3.24 -4.24 5.89
N ALA A 185 2.30 -3.59 5.21
CA ALA A 185 0.95 -4.08 5.01
C ALA A 185 0.83 -4.58 3.57
N VAL A 186 0.37 -5.81 3.38
CA VAL A 186 0.24 -6.39 2.04
C VAL A 186 -1.22 -6.41 1.62
N VAL A 187 -1.51 -6.05 0.38
CA VAL A 187 -2.84 -6.12 -0.22
C VAL A 187 -2.83 -7.17 -1.31
N VAL A 188 -3.78 -8.11 -1.21
CA VAL A 188 -3.96 -9.21 -2.15
C VAL A 188 -5.43 -9.33 -2.54
N VAL A 189 -5.69 -9.96 -3.67
CA VAL A 189 -7.00 -10.57 -3.96
C VAL A 189 -6.85 -12.08 -3.83
N PRO A 190 -7.91 -12.83 -3.50
CA PRO A 190 -7.81 -14.27 -3.24
C PRO A 190 -7.75 -15.08 -4.55
N GLU A 191 -6.78 -14.76 -5.39
CA GLU A 191 -6.47 -15.42 -6.65
C GLU A 191 -5.13 -16.14 -6.54
N GLU A 192 -5.05 -17.37 -7.06
CA GLU A 192 -3.90 -18.25 -6.87
C GLU A 192 -2.56 -17.62 -7.27
N MET A 193 -2.49 -17.02 -8.46
CA MET A 193 -1.27 -16.38 -8.96
C MET A 193 -0.87 -15.18 -8.10
N VAL A 194 -1.83 -14.37 -7.65
CA VAL A 194 -1.59 -13.21 -6.79
C VAL A 194 -1.06 -13.63 -5.42
N ILE A 195 -1.61 -14.70 -4.84
CA ILE A 195 -1.16 -15.27 -3.57
C ILE A 195 0.26 -15.83 -3.71
N THR A 196 0.54 -16.60 -4.76
CA THR A 196 1.86 -17.20 -4.99
C THR A 196 2.94 -16.12 -5.18
N GLU A 197 2.69 -15.12 -6.03
CA GLU A 197 3.61 -13.97 -6.19
C GLU A 197 3.81 -13.19 -4.88
N THR A 198 2.77 -13.09 -4.05
CA THR A 198 2.87 -12.44 -2.74
C THR A 198 3.79 -13.21 -1.80
N PHE A 199 3.72 -14.54 -1.78
CA PHE A 199 4.64 -15.36 -0.99
C PHE A 199 6.09 -15.21 -1.45
N GLU A 200 6.33 -15.16 -2.76
CA GLU A 200 7.67 -14.94 -3.31
C GLU A 200 8.21 -13.56 -2.94
N PHE A 201 7.38 -12.52 -3.08
CA PHE A 201 7.72 -11.15 -2.66
C PHE A 201 8.08 -11.10 -1.17
N LEU A 202 7.26 -11.69 -0.30
CA LEU A 202 7.51 -11.70 1.14
C LEU A 202 8.74 -12.51 1.53
N LYS A 203 9.01 -13.63 0.83
CA LYS A 203 10.24 -14.41 1.01
C LYS A 203 11.48 -13.57 0.65
N ASN A 204 11.41 -12.79 -0.44
CA ASN A 204 12.50 -11.91 -0.87
C ASN A 204 12.72 -10.73 0.09
N ILE A 205 11.63 -10.16 0.64
CA ILE A 205 11.71 -9.16 1.70
C ILE A 205 12.37 -9.77 2.93
N ASN A 206 11.84 -10.86 3.48
CA ASN A 206 12.35 -11.45 4.72
C ASN A 206 13.81 -11.94 4.62
N SER A 207 14.26 -12.39 3.44
CA SER A 207 15.65 -12.82 3.24
C SER A 207 16.64 -11.66 3.20
N SER A 208 16.18 -10.44 2.95
CA SER A 208 17.02 -9.27 2.70
C SER A 208 16.80 -8.12 3.68
N LEU A 209 15.64 -8.09 4.34
CA LEU A 209 15.13 -7.03 5.19
C LEU A 209 14.42 -7.66 6.41
N SER A 210 14.74 -7.20 7.61
CA SER A 210 14.08 -7.64 8.84
C SER A 210 12.83 -6.79 9.14
N ILE A 211 11.98 -6.56 8.13
CA ILE A 211 10.77 -5.73 8.26
C ILE A 211 9.56 -6.63 8.53
N PRO A 212 8.81 -6.41 9.63
CA PRO A 212 7.65 -7.23 9.94
C PRO A 212 6.49 -6.97 8.96
N VAL A 213 5.80 -8.05 8.59
CA VAL A 213 4.47 -7.96 7.98
C VAL A 213 3.46 -7.66 9.10
N ILE A 214 2.90 -6.45 9.08
CA ILE A 214 1.90 -6.00 10.06
C ILE A 214 0.60 -6.79 9.87
N THR A 215 0.15 -6.89 8.62
CA THR A 215 -1.08 -7.59 8.24
C THR A 215 -1.13 -7.83 6.73
N VAL A 216 -2.02 -8.73 6.31
CA VAL A 216 -2.42 -8.93 4.92
C VAL A 216 -3.90 -8.58 4.77
N PHE A 217 -4.19 -7.55 3.97
CA PHE A 217 -5.53 -7.19 3.53
C PHE A 217 -5.90 -8.07 2.33
N VAL A 218 -6.89 -8.94 2.52
CA VAL A 218 -7.49 -9.74 1.44
C VAL A 218 -8.68 -8.94 0.92
N ASN A 219 -8.51 -8.33 -0.25
CA ASN A 219 -9.47 -7.44 -0.86
C ASN A 219 -10.36 -8.18 -1.87
N ARG A 220 -11.55 -7.62 -2.13
CA ARG A 220 -12.57 -8.16 -3.04
C ARG A 220 -12.95 -9.60 -2.71
N VAL A 221 -13.12 -9.86 -1.42
CA VAL A 221 -13.55 -11.17 -0.95
C VAL A 221 -15.03 -11.31 -1.25
N ILE A 222 -15.34 -12.30 -2.07
CA ILE A 222 -16.70 -12.66 -2.40
C ILE A 222 -17.41 -13.19 -1.14
N PRO A 223 -18.51 -12.58 -0.67
CA PRO A 223 -19.29 -13.15 0.43
C PRO A 223 -20.05 -14.41 -0.04
N PRO A 224 -20.20 -15.44 0.82
CA PRO A 224 -21.07 -16.57 0.53
C PRO A 224 -22.53 -16.09 0.45
N LEU A 225 -23.27 -16.57 -0.56
CA LEU A 225 -24.70 -16.26 -0.72
C LEU A 225 -25.60 -17.35 -0.15
N PHE A 226 -25.08 -18.57 -0.05
CA PHE A 226 -25.84 -19.76 0.31
C PHE A 226 -25.22 -20.40 1.55
N ASP A 227 -26.08 -20.87 2.45
CA ASP A 227 -25.65 -21.74 3.54
C ASP A 227 -25.42 -23.18 3.05
N LYS A 228 -25.07 -24.08 3.98
CA LYS A 228 -24.76 -25.47 3.63
C LYS A 228 -25.97 -26.24 3.09
N GLU A 229 -27.15 -26.02 3.67
CA GLU A 229 -28.37 -26.73 3.30
C GLU A 229 -28.83 -26.27 1.90
N GLU A 230 -28.76 -24.97 1.62
CA GLU A 230 -29.06 -24.40 0.31
C GLU A 230 -28.08 -24.90 -0.76
N VAL A 231 -26.78 -25.01 -0.43
CA VAL A 231 -25.77 -25.56 -1.35
C VAL A 231 -26.08 -27.02 -1.69
N ASP A 232 -26.45 -27.83 -0.71
CA ASP A 232 -26.75 -29.25 -0.92
C ASP A 232 -28.03 -29.40 -1.76
N TYR A 233 -29.06 -28.62 -1.49
CA TYR A 233 -30.28 -28.57 -2.31
C TYR A 233 -30.01 -28.17 -3.77
N LEU A 234 -29.22 -27.11 -4.00
CA LEU A 234 -28.85 -26.66 -5.34
C LEU A 234 -28.11 -27.74 -6.15
N LYS A 235 -27.30 -28.57 -5.48
CA LYS A 235 -26.63 -29.70 -6.15
C LYS A 235 -27.60 -30.81 -6.55
N GLU A 236 -28.62 -31.07 -5.74
CA GLU A 236 -29.65 -32.08 -6.03
C GLU A 236 -30.51 -31.69 -7.23
N ILE A 237 -30.93 -30.43 -7.29
CA ILE A 237 -31.84 -29.96 -8.35
C ILE A 237 -31.12 -29.58 -9.66
N LYS A 238 -29.79 -29.69 -9.72
CA LYS A 238 -28.98 -29.28 -10.89
C LYS A 238 -29.49 -29.90 -12.20
N ASN A 239 -29.83 -31.17 -12.20
CA ASN A 239 -30.27 -31.88 -13.41
C ASN A 239 -31.71 -31.52 -13.85
N HIS A 240 -32.41 -30.70 -13.06
CA HIS A 240 -33.76 -30.21 -13.31
C HIS A 240 -33.79 -28.71 -13.63
N ASP A 241 -32.63 -28.08 -13.81
CA ASP A 241 -32.52 -26.67 -14.18
C ASP A 241 -32.65 -26.47 -15.70
N GLU A 242 -33.76 -25.87 -16.14
CA GLU A 242 -33.99 -25.51 -17.54
C GLU A 242 -33.59 -24.05 -17.86
N GLY A 243 -33.41 -23.20 -16.85
CA GLY A 243 -33.18 -21.75 -16.99
C GLY A 243 -31.73 -21.30 -16.75
N GLY A 244 -30.90 -22.14 -16.14
CA GLY A 244 -29.48 -21.91 -15.90
C GLY A 244 -29.18 -21.14 -14.60
N GLU A 245 -30.19 -20.85 -13.79
CA GLU A 245 -30.03 -20.16 -12.51
C GLU A 245 -29.30 -21.03 -11.49
N VAL A 246 -29.55 -22.35 -11.47
CA VAL A 246 -28.86 -23.30 -10.59
C VAL A 246 -27.40 -23.42 -11.02
N ASP A 247 -27.12 -23.47 -12.32
CA ASP A 247 -25.74 -23.46 -12.83
C ASP A 247 -24.99 -22.17 -12.42
N ALA A 248 -25.64 -21.01 -12.49
CA ALA A 248 -25.07 -19.75 -12.02
C ALA A 248 -24.80 -19.76 -10.50
N ALA A 249 -25.72 -20.30 -9.70
CA ALA A 249 -25.56 -20.44 -8.26
C ALA A 249 -24.40 -21.38 -7.90
N LEU A 250 -24.32 -22.55 -8.55
CA LEU A 250 -23.25 -23.52 -8.35
C LEU A 250 -21.88 -22.97 -8.80
N PHE A 251 -21.84 -22.21 -9.89
CA PHE A 251 -20.62 -21.50 -10.32
C PHE A 251 -20.16 -20.48 -9.28
N ARG A 252 -21.11 -19.73 -8.68
CA ARG A 252 -20.82 -18.80 -7.59
C ARG A 252 -20.27 -19.52 -6.35
N ILE A 253 -20.87 -20.65 -5.97
CA ILE A 253 -20.40 -21.51 -4.86
C ILE A 253 -18.97 -21.98 -5.13
N MET A 254 -18.71 -22.55 -6.31
CA MET A 254 -17.37 -22.98 -6.71
C MET A 254 -16.32 -21.86 -6.59
N ARG A 255 -16.65 -20.63 -7.02
CA ARG A 255 -15.75 -19.47 -6.87
C ARG A 255 -15.45 -19.16 -5.40
N THR A 256 -16.45 -19.22 -4.52
CA THR A 256 -16.24 -19.00 -3.08
C THR A 256 -15.40 -20.09 -2.42
N GLU A 257 -15.53 -21.34 -2.86
CA GLU A 257 -14.70 -22.45 -2.38
C GLU A 257 -13.24 -22.29 -2.83
N ILE A 258 -13.00 -21.96 -4.10
CA ILE A 258 -11.65 -21.69 -4.62
C ILE A 258 -11.01 -20.53 -3.85
N GLN A 259 -11.76 -19.44 -3.66
CA GLN A 259 -11.33 -18.29 -2.85
C GLN A 259 -10.95 -18.71 -1.43
N ARG A 260 -11.81 -19.49 -0.74
CA ARG A 260 -11.55 -19.94 0.63
C ARG A 260 -10.22 -20.68 0.74
N ARG A 261 -9.93 -21.60 -0.20
CA ARG A 261 -8.64 -22.30 -0.25
C ARG A 261 -7.46 -21.33 -0.37
N GLN A 262 -7.59 -20.25 -1.15
CA GLN A 262 -6.53 -19.24 -1.28
C GLN A 262 -6.35 -18.40 0.00
N ILE A 263 -7.44 -18.09 0.70
CA ILE A 263 -7.42 -17.36 1.98
C ILE A 263 -6.77 -18.23 3.07
N ASP A 264 -7.11 -19.52 3.13
CA ASP A 264 -6.57 -20.47 4.10
C ASP A 264 -5.04 -20.56 4.01
N ARG A 265 -4.48 -20.56 2.79
CA ARG A 265 -3.01 -20.50 2.57
C ARG A 265 -2.34 -19.33 3.29
N LEU A 266 -3.04 -18.19 3.44
CA LEU A 266 -2.52 -17.00 4.12
C LEU A 266 -2.78 -17.03 5.63
N LYS A 267 -3.93 -17.56 6.06
CA LYS A 267 -4.42 -17.53 7.45
C LYS A 267 -3.43 -18.22 8.41
N ASP A 268 -2.76 -19.27 7.96
CA ASP A 268 -1.78 -20.00 8.74
C ASP A 268 -0.48 -19.21 9.01
N LYS A 269 -0.22 -18.14 8.24
CA LYS A 269 1.06 -17.42 8.25
C LYS A 269 0.94 -15.97 8.65
N PHE A 270 -0.23 -15.36 8.47
CA PHE A 270 -0.41 -13.92 8.61
C PHE A 270 -1.71 -13.56 9.30
N LYS A 271 -1.71 -12.40 9.96
CA LYS A 271 -2.93 -11.74 10.42
C LYS A 271 -3.66 -11.16 9.21
N LEU A 272 -4.89 -11.60 8.99
CA LEU A 272 -5.68 -11.19 7.83
C LEU A 272 -6.71 -10.12 8.20
N VAL A 273 -6.96 -9.22 7.25
CA VAL A 273 -8.12 -8.33 7.24
C VAL A 273 -8.88 -8.59 5.95
N ILE A 274 -10.12 -9.03 6.09
CA ILE A 274 -10.97 -9.46 4.98
C ILE A 274 -11.83 -8.28 4.57
N ILE A 275 -11.66 -7.80 3.34
CA ILE A 275 -12.44 -6.70 2.78
C ILE A 275 -13.39 -7.29 1.72
N PRO A 276 -14.71 -7.26 1.96
CA PRO A 276 -15.68 -7.84 1.05
C PRO A 276 -15.72 -7.09 -0.30
N ASP A 277 -16.07 -7.82 -1.35
CA ASP A 277 -16.34 -7.24 -2.67
C ASP A 277 -17.72 -6.56 -2.67
N ASN A 278 -17.75 -5.28 -2.33
CA ASN A 278 -18.98 -4.47 -2.30
C ASN A 278 -19.26 -3.78 -3.64
N MET A 279 -18.57 -4.15 -4.73
CA MET A 279 -18.77 -3.56 -6.05
C MET A 279 -20.09 -4.06 -6.65
N GLY A 280 -21.19 -3.35 -6.39
CA GLY A 280 -22.44 -3.48 -7.16
C GLY A 280 -23.74 -3.70 -6.39
N SER A 281 -23.76 -3.70 -5.05
CA SER A 281 -25.04 -3.72 -4.33
C SER A 281 -25.64 -2.32 -4.24
N GLU A 282 -26.89 -2.14 -4.71
CA GLU A 282 -27.70 -0.94 -4.47
C GLU A 282 -27.84 -0.58 -2.95
N PHE A 283 -27.46 -1.50 -2.07
CA PHE A 283 -27.56 -1.41 -0.61
C PHE A 283 -26.36 -0.78 0.11
N ILE A 284 -25.24 -0.48 -0.56
CA ILE A 284 -24.06 0.16 0.08
C ILE A 284 -23.57 1.34 -0.79
N PRO A 285 -24.09 2.56 -0.57
CA PRO A 285 -23.80 3.72 -1.41
C PRO A 285 -22.35 4.22 -1.38
N ASP A 286 -21.52 3.78 -0.42
CA ASP A 286 -20.12 4.18 -0.29
C ASP A 286 -19.22 2.98 0.04
N GLY A 287 -18.82 2.24 -1.01
CA GLY A 287 -17.89 1.11 -0.87
C GLY A 287 -16.54 1.47 -0.25
N PHE A 288 -16.13 2.75 -0.26
CA PHE A 288 -14.93 3.20 0.43
C PHE A 288 -15.17 3.41 1.93
N GLY A 289 -16.30 4.00 2.31
CA GLY A 289 -16.71 4.14 3.72
C GLY A 289 -16.72 2.80 4.47
N SER A 290 -17.34 1.77 3.88
CA SER A 290 -17.35 0.41 4.44
C SER A 290 -15.94 -0.18 4.58
N MET A 291 -15.04 0.07 3.62
CA MET A 291 -13.63 -0.34 3.73
C MET A 291 -12.92 0.35 4.91
N VAL A 292 -13.17 1.65 5.14
CA VAL A 292 -12.62 2.38 6.29
C VAL A 292 -13.10 1.80 7.61
N GLU A 293 -14.36 1.38 7.69
CA GLU A 293 -14.94 0.73 8.88
C GLU A 293 -14.29 -0.62 9.16
N VAL A 294 -14.20 -1.50 8.16
CA VAL A 294 -13.55 -2.82 8.29
C VAL A 294 -12.10 -2.68 8.76
N VAL A 295 -11.33 -1.76 8.14
CA VAL A 295 -9.95 -1.49 8.55
C VAL A 295 -9.90 -0.91 9.96
N GLY A 296 -10.89 -0.08 10.32
CA GLY A 296 -11.02 0.48 11.65
C GLY A 296 -11.27 -0.58 12.72
N ASP A 297 -12.23 -1.47 12.52
CA ASP A 297 -12.55 -2.54 13.46
C ASP A 297 -11.36 -3.46 13.70
N TRP A 298 -10.57 -3.72 12.64
CA TRP A 298 -9.31 -4.43 12.79
C TRP A 298 -8.29 -3.65 13.66
N LEU A 299 -8.14 -2.34 13.45
CA LEU A 299 -7.23 -1.51 14.27
C LEU A 299 -7.61 -1.53 15.76
N ASP A 300 -8.92 -1.59 16.04
CA ASP A 300 -9.50 -1.67 17.39
C ASP A 300 -9.48 -3.09 17.97
N ASN A 301 -8.99 -4.08 17.22
CA ASN A 301 -9.04 -5.51 17.54
C ASN A 301 -10.47 -6.05 17.78
N LYS A 302 -11.51 -5.40 17.24
CA LYS A 302 -12.91 -5.83 17.42
C LYS A 302 -13.21 -7.12 16.64
N ASN A 303 -12.52 -7.33 15.52
CA ASN A 303 -12.77 -8.41 14.57
C ASN A 303 -11.52 -9.29 14.38
N GLY A 304 -11.00 -9.83 15.49
CA GLY A 304 -9.89 -10.78 15.47
C GLY A 304 -10.29 -12.05 14.71
N ASN A 305 -9.90 -12.14 13.43
CA ASN A 305 -10.16 -13.24 12.50
C ASN A 305 -11.64 -13.40 12.10
N VAL A 306 -12.14 -12.53 11.22
CA VAL A 306 -13.41 -12.83 10.51
C VAL A 306 -13.09 -13.56 9.22
N TYR A 307 -13.05 -14.89 9.31
CA TYR A 307 -13.40 -15.84 8.24
C TYR A 307 -13.77 -17.18 8.87
#